data_AF-A0A662VXU1-F1
#
_entry.id   AF-A0A662VXU1-F1
#
_cell.length_a   1.000
_cell.length_b   1.000
_cell.length_c   1.000
_cell.angle_alpha   90.00
_cell.angle_beta   90.00
_cell.angle_gamma   90.00
#
_symmetry.space_group_name_H-M   'P 1'
#
loop_
_entity.id
_entity.type
_entity.pdbx_description
1 polymer ?
#
loop_
_entity_poly.entity_id
_entity_poly.type
_entity_poly.pdbx_seq_one_letter_code
_entity_poly.pdbx_strand_id
1 'polypeptide(L)'
;MKEYMVNDRKAYCIRIKPRKTGYRIFAVKDGKDAALIDTQLQMRAFEKCLELKAIPWLDCMNFKRNQRVNGSVIDIFCSVQSLFIWKLSAAMRIGDTAMYPDCPTQRGRRHVMELVKVCGKYTTCILFIAAVPEVKALRPNREADPVVGGTSPSSD
;
A
#
# COMPACT_ATOMS: atom_id res chain seq x y z
N MET A 1 2.58 -1.64 -11.95
CA MET A 1 3.74 -2.48 -12.32
C MET A 1 4.10 -2.43 -13.79
N LYS A 2 3.16 -2.27 -14.74
CA LYS A 2 3.47 -2.24 -16.19
C LYS A 2 4.56 -1.25 -16.59
N GLU A 3 4.66 -0.12 -15.91
CA GLU A 3 5.70 0.90 -16.14
C GLU A 3 7.10 0.46 -15.66
N TYR A 4 7.16 -0.24 -14.53
CA TYR A 4 8.42 -0.68 -13.91
C TYR A 4 8.89 -2.05 -14.44
N MET A 5 7.97 -2.94 -14.78
CA MET A 5 8.27 -4.26 -15.34
C MET A 5 8.29 -4.20 -16.86
N VAL A 6 9.28 -3.49 -17.39
CA VAL A 6 9.58 -3.40 -18.83
C VAL A 6 10.95 -4.01 -19.10
N ASN A 7 11.16 -4.50 -20.32
CA ASN A 7 12.45 -5.05 -20.73
C ASN A 7 13.56 -4.01 -20.56
N ASP A 8 14.77 -4.50 -20.28
CA ASP A 8 15.99 -3.70 -20.11
C ASP A 8 16.02 -2.74 -18.91
N ARG A 9 14.95 -2.71 -18.10
CA ARG A 9 14.94 -1.94 -16.85
C ARG A 9 15.67 -2.70 -15.74
N LYS A 10 16.64 -2.02 -15.10
CA LYS A 10 17.38 -2.59 -13.97
C LYS A 10 16.47 -2.79 -12.76
N ALA A 11 16.51 -3.98 -12.18
CA ALA A 11 15.82 -4.32 -10.95
C ALA A 11 16.82 -4.75 -9.87
N TYR A 12 16.47 -4.49 -8.61
CA TYR A 12 17.28 -4.85 -7.47
C TYR A 12 16.67 -6.08 -6.80
N CYS A 13 17.53 -7.07 -6.57
CA CYS A 13 17.14 -8.37 -6.03
C CYS A 13 17.81 -8.64 -4.70
N ILE A 14 17.07 -9.30 -3.80
CA ILE A 14 17.63 -9.89 -2.60
C ILE A 14 17.65 -11.41 -2.74
N ARG A 15 18.76 -12.04 -2.32
CA ARG A 15 18.85 -13.50 -2.26
C ARG A 15 17.94 -14.02 -1.15
N ILE A 16 17.17 -15.05 -1.44
CA ILE A 16 16.26 -15.67 -0.47
C ILE A 16 16.67 -17.13 -0.20
N LYS A 17 16.36 -17.61 1.00
CA LYS A 17 16.58 -19.03 1.36
C LYS A 17 15.85 -19.93 0.35
N PRO A 18 16.34 -21.16 0.10
CA PRO A 18 15.88 -21.98 -1.02
C PRO A 18 14.37 -22.22 -0.95
N ARG A 19 13.66 -21.72 -1.96
CA ARG A 19 12.28 -22.03 -2.31
C ARG A 19 12.25 -22.34 -3.81
N LYS A 20 11.12 -22.12 -4.49
CA LYS A 20 10.99 -22.21 -5.95
C LYS A 20 11.86 -21.17 -6.70
N THR A 21 12.25 -20.06 -6.07
CA THR A 21 13.16 -19.05 -6.64
C THR A 21 14.30 -18.75 -5.67
N GLY A 22 15.50 -18.45 -6.19
CA GLY A 22 16.68 -18.09 -5.37
C GLY A 22 16.79 -16.59 -5.06
N TYR A 23 16.01 -15.77 -5.77
CA TYR A 23 15.99 -14.32 -5.64
C TYR A 23 14.56 -13.80 -5.63
N ARG A 24 14.40 -12.63 -5.03
CA ARG A 24 13.18 -11.83 -5.06
C ARG A 24 13.53 -10.39 -5.44
N ILE A 25 12.83 -9.87 -6.44
CA ILE A 25 12.92 -8.44 -6.78
C ILE A 25 12.27 -7.65 -5.66
N PHE A 26 12.97 -6.61 -5.18
CA PHE A 26 12.41 -5.73 -4.16
C PHE A 26 12.25 -4.28 -4.58
N ALA A 27 13.05 -3.82 -5.55
CA ALA A 27 12.95 -2.48 -6.10
C ALA A 27 13.28 -2.46 -7.59
N VAL A 28 12.83 -1.42 -8.29
CA VAL A 28 13.12 -1.19 -9.71
C VAL A 28 13.74 0.19 -9.87
N LYS A 29 14.76 0.30 -10.72
CA LYS A 29 15.47 1.56 -10.96
C LYS A 29 14.51 2.66 -11.43
N ASP A 30 14.60 3.81 -10.77
CA ASP A 30 13.85 5.02 -11.08
C ASP A 30 14.78 6.24 -10.97
N GLY A 31 15.17 6.80 -12.11
CA GLY A 31 16.20 7.83 -12.18
C GLY A 31 17.55 7.37 -11.60
N LYS A 32 18.06 8.13 -10.63
CA LYS A 32 19.27 7.80 -9.85
C LYS A 32 19.01 6.84 -8.69
N ASP A 33 17.75 6.69 -8.30
CA ASP A 33 17.28 5.94 -7.15
C ASP A 33 16.51 4.67 -7.58
N ALA A 34 15.65 4.14 -6.71
CA ALA A 34 14.82 2.99 -7.00
C ALA A 34 13.43 3.11 -6.34
N ALA A 35 12.39 2.74 -7.08
CA ALA A 35 11.06 2.55 -6.54
C ALA A 35 10.98 1.20 -5.81
N LEU A 36 10.64 1.21 -4.53
CA LEU A 36 10.50 0.01 -3.69
C LEU A 36 9.14 -0.63 -3.97
N ILE A 37 9.12 -1.74 -4.70
CA ILE A 37 7.88 -2.44 -5.07
C ILE A 37 7.51 -3.58 -4.11
N ASP A 38 8.44 -3.97 -3.23
CA ASP A 38 8.21 -5.04 -2.27
C ASP A 38 7.28 -4.61 -1.14
N THR A 39 6.04 -5.11 -1.18
CA THR A 39 5.01 -4.73 -0.21
C THR A 39 5.34 -5.20 1.22
N GLN A 40 6.16 -6.23 1.40
CA GLN A 40 6.60 -6.69 2.72
C GLN A 40 7.70 -5.78 3.28
N LEU A 41 8.66 -5.35 2.46
CA LEU A 41 9.64 -4.36 2.90
C LEU A 41 8.98 -3.01 3.19
N GLN A 42 8.02 -2.59 2.38
CA GLN A 42 7.22 -1.39 2.67
C GLN A 42 6.49 -1.52 4.02
N MET A 43 5.93 -2.69 4.34
CA MET A 43 5.29 -2.93 5.64
C MET A 43 6.30 -2.82 6.79
N ARG A 44 7.48 -3.45 6.65
CA ARG A 44 8.56 -3.35 7.65
C ARG A 44 9.07 -1.91 7.82
N ALA A 45 9.15 -1.15 6.73
CA ALA A 45 9.53 0.26 6.79
C ALA A 45 8.48 1.07 7.57
N PHE A 46 7.19 0.84 7.32
CA PHE A 46 6.13 1.47 8.09
C PHE A 46 6.20 1.13 9.59
N GLU A 47 6.45 -0.12 9.94
CA GLU A 47 6.63 -0.51 11.35
C GLU A 47 7.82 0.17 11.99
N LYS A 48 8.92 0.30 11.24
CA LYS A 48 10.07 1.06 11.71
C LYS A 48 9.74 2.52 11.94
N CYS A 49 8.89 3.12 11.10
CA CYS A 49 8.37 4.47 11.33
C CYS A 49 7.53 4.57 12.60
N LEU A 50 6.76 3.54 12.95
CA LEU A 50 6.04 3.50 14.24
C LEU A 50 7.01 3.44 15.42
N GLU A 51 7.99 2.54 15.37
CA GLU A 51 9.03 2.40 16.41
C GLU A 51 9.79 3.71 16.65
N LEU A 52 10.10 4.42 15.57
CA LEU A 52 10.83 5.69 15.60
C LEU A 52 9.91 6.91 15.88
N LYS A 53 8.61 6.70 16.09
CA LYS A 53 7.60 7.76 16.23
C LYS A 53 7.63 8.79 15.10
N ALA A 54 7.96 8.35 13.89
CA ALA A 54 8.05 9.18 12.69
C ALA A 54 6.68 9.57 12.11
N ILE A 55 5.59 9.02 12.65
CA ILE A 55 4.20 9.33 12.29
C ILE A 55 3.51 9.87 13.55
N PRO A 56 3.61 11.18 13.85
CA PRO A 56 3.24 11.71 15.16
C PRO A 56 1.77 11.49 15.58
N TRP A 57 0.86 11.41 14.62
CA TRP A 57 -0.57 11.18 14.90
C TRP A 57 -0.90 9.71 15.19
N LEU A 58 0.03 8.79 14.93
CA LEU A 58 -0.20 7.35 15.02
C LEU A 58 0.58 6.73 16.18
N ASP A 59 -0.04 6.69 17.35
CA ASP A 59 0.53 6.02 18.53
C ASP A 59 0.12 4.56 18.56
N CYS A 60 0.90 3.73 17.86
CA CYS A 60 0.58 2.32 17.64
C CYS A 60 1.77 1.38 17.80
N MET A 61 2.43 1.42 18.95
CA MET A 61 3.59 0.54 19.22
C MET A 61 3.20 -0.94 19.31
N ASN A 62 2.00 -1.25 19.81
CA ASN A 62 1.47 -2.60 19.94
C ASN A 62 0.26 -2.78 19.00
N PHE A 63 0.48 -3.43 17.87
CA PHE A 63 -0.56 -3.72 16.87
C PHE A 63 -0.63 -5.19 16.52
N LYS A 64 -1.81 -5.60 16.02
CA LYS A 64 -2.00 -6.93 15.43
C LYS A 64 -1.94 -6.82 13.92
N ARG A 65 -1.13 -7.68 13.28
CA ARG A 65 -1.13 -7.84 11.82
C ARG A 65 -2.27 -8.73 11.37
N ASN A 66 -2.70 -8.54 10.11
CA ASN A 66 -3.62 -9.44 9.42
C ASN A 66 -4.91 -9.71 10.22
N GLN A 67 -5.49 -8.64 10.79
CA GLN A 67 -6.69 -8.74 11.60
C GLN A 67 -7.89 -9.13 10.71
N ARG A 68 -8.56 -10.20 11.08
CA ARG A 68 -9.78 -10.65 10.39
C ARG A 68 -10.96 -9.76 10.78
N VAL A 69 -11.67 -9.26 9.78
CA VAL A 69 -12.89 -8.44 9.90
C VAL A 69 -13.86 -8.89 8.81
N ASN A 70 -15.02 -9.43 9.20
CA ASN A 70 -16.12 -9.83 8.30
C ASN A 70 -15.66 -10.67 7.08
N GLY A 71 -14.74 -11.61 7.29
CA GLY A 71 -14.20 -12.47 6.22
C GLY A 71 -13.07 -11.85 5.37
N SER A 72 -12.74 -10.57 5.59
CA SER A 72 -11.54 -9.92 5.02
C SER A 72 -10.38 -9.88 6.02
N VAL A 73 -9.18 -9.66 5.51
CA VAL A 73 -7.95 -9.53 6.32
C VAL A 73 -7.42 -8.11 6.13
N ILE A 74 -7.57 -7.29 7.18
CA ILE A 74 -7.04 -5.94 7.25
C ILE A 74 -5.60 -6.00 7.77
N ASP A 75 -4.71 -5.18 7.23
CA ASP A 75 -3.28 -5.31 7.48
C ASP A 75 -2.92 -5.09 8.95
N ILE A 76 -3.57 -4.12 9.62
CA ILE A 76 -3.20 -3.70 10.98
C ILE A 76 -4.43 -3.34 11.80
N PHE A 77 -4.42 -3.75 13.07
CA PHE A 77 -5.32 -3.25 14.10
C PHE A 77 -4.54 -2.72 15.31
N CYS A 78 -4.80 -1.47 15.66
CA CYS A 78 -4.26 -0.79 16.83
C CYS A 78 -5.29 -0.76 17.95
N SER A 79 -5.07 -1.49 19.04
CA SER A 79 -6.03 -1.56 20.13
C SER A 79 -6.11 -0.24 20.93
N VAL A 80 -4.98 0.43 21.12
CA VAL A 80 -4.90 1.67 21.91
C VAL A 80 -5.77 2.78 21.32
N GLN A 81 -5.75 2.93 19.99
CA GLN A 81 -6.54 3.93 19.28
C GLN A 81 -7.85 3.38 18.70
N SER A 82 -8.19 2.11 18.97
CA SER A 82 -9.29 1.40 18.32
C SER A 82 -9.31 1.63 16.80
N LEU A 83 -8.14 1.48 16.17
CA LEU A 83 -7.87 1.92 14.79
C LEU A 83 -7.56 0.73 13.88
N PHE A 84 -8.29 0.61 12.78
CA PHE A 84 -7.95 -0.27 11.68
C PHE A 84 -7.18 0.48 10.60
N ILE A 85 -6.06 -0.09 10.14
CA ILE A 85 -5.27 0.47 9.04
C ILE A 85 -5.18 -0.55 7.91
N TRP A 86 -5.63 -0.14 6.73
CA TRP A 86 -5.36 -0.86 5.49
C TRP A 86 -4.24 -0.16 4.72
N LYS A 87 -3.16 -0.88 4.46
CA LYS A 87 -1.95 -0.34 3.85
C LYS A 87 -1.93 -0.63 2.35
N LEU A 88 -1.62 0.41 1.58
CA LEU A 88 -1.59 0.40 0.12
C LEU A 88 -0.20 0.77 -0.40
N SER A 89 0.24 0.10 -1.45
CA SER A 89 1.47 0.42 -2.16
C SER A 89 1.15 1.35 -3.32
N ALA A 90 1.49 2.63 -3.22
CA ALA A 90 1.38 3.57 -4.33
C ALA A 90 2.71 3.65 -5.06
N ALA A 91 2.99 2.61 -5.84
CA ALA A 91 4.28 2.41 -6.52
C ALA A 91 4.21 2.62 -8.04
N MET A 92 3.17 3.28 -8.55
CA MET A 92 3.05 3.69 -9.95
C MET A 92 3.29 5.20 -10.06
N ARG A 93 3.98 5.67 -11.11
CA ARG A 93 4.30 7.08 -11.29
C ARG A 93 3.55 7.63 -12.49
N ILE A 94 3.04 8.85 -12.38
CA ILE A 94 2.73 9.71 -13.53
C ILE A 94 3.31 11.09 -13.22
N GLY A 95 4.35 11.48 -13.95
CA GLY A 95 5.12 12.70 -13.67
C GLY A 95 5.73 12.68 -12.25
N ASP A 96 5.37 13.66 -11.43
CA ASP A 96 5.79 13.79 -10.03
C ASP A 96 4.76 13.21 -9.03
N THR A 97 3.79 12.43 -9.50
CA THR A 97 2.70 11.90 -8.69
C THR A 97 2.79 10.38 -8.56
N ALA A 98 2.72 9.88 -7.32
CA ALA A 98 2.53 8.46 -7.02
C ALA A 98 1.04 8.09 -7.09
N MET A 99 0.74 6.89 -7.60
CA MET A 99 -0.63 6.47 -7.85
C MET A 99 -0.96 5.07 -7.35
N TYR A 100 -2.24 4.87 -7.04
CA TYR A 100 -2.86 3.58 -6.71
C TYR A 100 -4.32 3.54 -7.19
N PRO A 101 -4.83 2.40 -7.70
CA PRO A 101 -4.10 1.18 -8.00
C PRO A 101 -3.41 1.25 -9.37
N ASP A 102 -2.61 0.24 -9.69
CA ASP A 102 -2.01 0.09 -11.02
C ASP A 102 -2.83 -0.82 -11.96
N CYS A 103 -3.85 -1.49 -11.43
CA CYS A 103 -4.84 -2.29 -12.15
C CYS A 103 -6.16 -2.38 -11.34
N PRO A 104 -7.27 -2.81 -11.95
CA PRO A 104 -8.52 -3.05 -11.22
C PRO A 104 -8.31 -3.98 -10.02
N THR A 105 -8.87 -3.62 -8.85
CA THR A 105 -8.63 -4.34 -7.59
C THR A 105 -9.92 -4.69 -6.84
N GLN A 106 -10.43 -5.91 -7.06
CA GLN A 106 -11.57 -6.42 -6.28
C GLN A 106 -11.27 -6.49 -4.77
N ARG A 107 -10.05 -6.90 -4.41
CA ARG A 107 -9.61 -6.92 -3.01
C ARG A 107 -9.66 -5.53 -2.40
N GLY A 108 -9.22 -4.52 -3.15
CA GLY A 108 -9.23 -3.14 -2.67
C GLY A 108 -10.64 -2.62 -2.42
N ARG A 109 -11.55 -2.83 -3.37
CA ARG A 109 -12.98 -2.49 -3.21
C ARG A 109 -13.60 -3.16 -1.97
N ARG A 110 -13.33 -4.47 -1.77
CA ARG A 110 -13.82 -5.19 -0.58
C ARG A 110 -13.29 -4.59 0.72
N HIS A 111 -12.00 -4.29 0.79
CA HIS A 111 -11.41 -3.70 2.00
C HIS A 111 -11.96 -2.31 2.31
N VAL A 112 -12.19 -1.46 1.31
CA VAL A 112 -12.87 -0.15 1.52
C VAL A 112 -14.25 -0.38 2.14
N MET A 113 -15.05 -1.29 1.60
CA MET A 113 -16.37 -1.60 2.15
C MET A 113 -16.32 -2.15 3.57
N GLU A 114 -15.32 -2.97 3.91
CA GLU A 114 -15.16 -3.47 5.27
C GLU A 114 -14.76 -2.38 6.26
N LEU A 115 -13.92 -1.43 5.84
CA LEU A 115 -13.60 -0.25 6.67
C LEU A 115 -14.85 0.61 6.90
N VAL A 116 -15.65 0.86 5.86
CA VAL A 116 -16.92 1.62 6.00
C VAL A 116 -17.88 0.93 6.96
N LYS A 117 -17.98 -0.41 6.95
CA LYS A 117 -18.86 -1.14 7.89
C LYS A 117 -18.45 -1.01 9.35
N VAL A 118 -17.16 -0.76 9.63
CA VAL A 118 -16.64 -0.68 11.01
C VAL A 118 -16.38 0.74 11.48
N CYS A 119 -16.46 1.75 10.60
CA CYS A 119 -16.12 3.14 10.93
C CYS A 119 -17.03 3.79 11.99
N GLY A 120 -18.22 3.25 12.23
CA GLY A 120 -19.10 3.69 13.31
C GLY A 120 -18.70 3.18 14.70
N LYS A 121 -17.81 2.18 14.78
CA LYS A 121 -17.34 1.57 16.03
C LYS A 121 -15.83 1.74 16.26
N TYR A 122 -15.08 1.94 15.19
CA TYR A 122 -13.63 2.01 15.18
C TYR A 122 -13.16 3.16 14.30
N THR A 123 -12.04 3.76 14.65
CA THR A 123 -11.32 4.61 13.71
C THR A 123 -10.84 3.74 12.55
N THR A 124 -10.91 4.25 11.32
CA THR A 124 -10.43 3.55 10.14
C THR A 124 -9.50 4.45 9.33
N CYS A 125 -8.44 3.86 8.79
CA CYS A 125 -7.43 4.57 8.03
C CYS A 125 -7.03 3.74 6.81
N ILE A 126 -6.92 4.42 5.67
CA ILE A 126 -6.24 3.90 4.49
C ILE A 126 -4.89 4.60 4.43
N LEU A 127 -3.81 3.83 4.53
CA LEU A 127 -2.45 4.33 4.53
C LEU A 127 -1.77 4.00 3.21
N PHE A 128 -1.40 5.02 2.44
CA PHE A 128 -0.63 4.86 1.22
C PHE A 128 0.86 5.00 1.49
N ILE A 129 1.64 4.02 1.05
CA ILE A 129 3.10 4.07 1.02
C ILE A 129 3.50 4.45 -0.41
N ALA A 130 3.84 5.72 -0.60
CA ALA A 130 4.40 6.25 -1.85
C ALA A 130 5.90 5.95 -1.92
N ALA A 131 6.24 4.68 -2.11
CA ALA A 131 7.62 4.19 -2.09
C ALA A 131 8.36 4.44 -3.42
N VAL A 132 8.17 5.64 -3.97
CA VAL A 132 8.67 6.09 -5.27
C VAL A 132 9.47 7.38 -5.02
N PRO A 133 10.73 7.47 -5.46
CA PRO A 133 11.58 8.61 -5.14
C PRO A 133 11.03 9.92 -5.75
N GLU A 134 11.35 11.09 -5.18
CA GLU A 134 11.09 12.41 -5.81
C GLU A 134 9.62 12.71 -6.19
N VAL A 135 8.63 11.94 -5.71
CA VAL A 135 7.20 12.27 -5.89
C VAL A 135 6.77 13.36 -4.92
N LYS A 136 5.91 14.26 -5.39
CA LYS A 136 5.38 15.40 -4.64
C LYS A 136 3.90 15.27 -4.30
N ALA A 137 3.21 14.32 -4.94
CA ALA A 137 1.80 14.11 -4.74
C ALA A 137 1.44 12.62 -4.76
N LEU A 138 0.30 12.31 -4.17
CA LEU A 138 -0.35 11.02 -4.23
C LEU A 138 -1.76 11.21 -4.81
N ARG A 139 -2.14 10.41 -5.81
CA ARG A 139 -3.49 10.45 -6.39
C ARG A 139 -4.04 9.05 -6.62
N PRO A 140 -5.36 8.84 -6.45
CA PRO A 140 -5.99 7.61 -6.91
C PRO A 140 -5.95 7.54 -8.44
N ASN A 141 -5.67 6.36 -8.98
CA ASN A 141 -5.67 6.08 -10.41
C ASN A 141 -7.07 5.65 -10.86
N ARG A 142 -7.87 6.64 -11.28
CA ARG A 142 -9.23 6.42 -11.77
C ARG A 142 -9.27 5.62 -13.06
N GLU A 143 -8.28 5.76 -13.93
CA GLU A 143 -8.20 5.02 -15.19
C GLU A 143 -8.02 3.52 -14.93
N ALA A 144 -7.23 3.17 -13.91
CA ALA A 144 -7.04 1.77 -13.52
C ALA A 144 -8.23 1.19 -12.76
N ASP A 145 -8.83 1.93 -11.83
CA ASP A 145 -10.01 1.49 -11.09
C ASP A 145 -10.93 2.67 -10.72
N PRO A 146 -11.99 2.95 -11.50
CA PRO A 146 -12.91 4.05 -11.23
C PRO A 146 -13.60 3.96 -9.87
N VAL A 147 -13.91 2.74 -9.42
CA VAL A 147 -14.62 2.49 -8.16
C VAL A 147 -13.78 2.88 -6.96
N VAL A 148 -12.49 2.51 -6.96
CA VAL A 148 -11.56 2.93 -5.91
C VAL A 148 -11.21 4.42 -6.06
N GLY A 149 -11.22 4.93 -7.28
CA GLY A 149 -10.95 6.34 -7.58
C GLY A 149 -12.09 7.33 -7.26
N GLY A 150 -13.21 6.83 -6.72
CA GLY A 150 -14.25 7.65 -6.11
C GLY A 150 -15.34 8.13 -7.06
N THR A 151 -15.53 7.53 -8.24
CA THR A 151 -16.78 7.74 -8.98
C THR A 151 -17.85 6.84 -8.37
N SER A 152 -18.86 7.43 -7.74
CA SER A 152 -20.16 6.77 -7.59
C SER A 152 -20.56 6.21 -8.96
N PRO A 153 -21.17 5.01 -9.05
CA PRO A 153 -21.92 4.70 -10.25
C PRO A 153 -22.85 5.88 -10.48
N SER A 154 -22.84 6.46 -11.69
CA SER A 154 -23.91 7.35 -12.11
C SER A 154 -25.20 6.62 -11.75
N SER A 155 -25.97 7.24 -10.87
CA SER A 155 -27.36 6.88 -10.64
C SER A 155 -28.09 7.21 -11.94
N ASP A 156 -28.08 6.25 -12.85
CA ASP A 156 -29.12 6.06 -13.85
C ASP A 156 -30.20 5.15 -13.25
#